data_AF-A0A1Y5I8X0-F1
#
_entry.id   AF-A0A1Y5I8X0-F1
#
_cell.length_a   1.000
_cell.length_b   1.000
_cell.length_c   1.000
_cell.angle_alpha   90.00
_cell.angle_beta   90.00
_cell.angle_gamma   90.00
#
_symmetry.space_group_name_H-M   'P 1'
#
loop_
_entity.id
_entity.type
_entity.pdbx_description
1 polymer ?
#
loop_
_entity_poly.entity_id
_entity_poly.type
_entity_poly.pdbx_seq_one_letter_code
_entity_poly.pdbx_strand_id
1 'polypeptide(L)'
;MVPVTRHEVTRHEFTSHDPELCKAEIPPHLPRIDFVKQMYRWAASEFEQGGVKSYGKRMVVDCINEGENGDTNGILVRVFDFRDGKEVEIAQLIAQMDDEKVQVWDTIVPTKEGGIEKMNKDGKDKFIDGRFFIISRPLPADESANSALKAMIKRLMLAINAYYSFGSPFAEEF
;
A
#
# COMPACT_ATOMS: atom_id res chain seq x y z
N MET A 1 21.22 1.40 -28.87
CA MET A 1 20.85 2.21 -27.70
C MET A 1 19.34 2.27 -27.69
N VAL A 2 18.70 1.43 -26.88
CA VAL A 2 17.23 1.32 -26.83
C VAL A 2 16.73 2.41 -25.88
N PRO A 3 15.75 3.25 -26.27
CA PRO A 3 15.24 4.27 -25.37
C PRO A 3 14.48 3.59 -24.22
N VAL A 4 14.81 3.98 -22.99
CA VAL A 4 14.08 3.57 -21.78
C VAL A 4 12.72 4.27 -21.83
N THR A 5 11.66 3.47 -21.94
CA THR A 5 10.27 3.92 -21.97
C THR A 5 9.95 4.64 -20.66
N ARG A 6 9.46 5.87 -20.78
CA ARG A 6 8.99 6.70 -19.66
C ARG A 6 7.85 5.95 -18.98
N HIS A 7 8.00 5.60 -17.70
CA HIS A 7 6.90 5.04 -16.90
C HIS A 7 5.73 6.03 -16.94
N GLU A 8 4.61 5.57 -17.45
CA GLU A 8 3.38 6.34 -17.56
C GLU A 8 2.83 6.53 -16.14
N VAL A 9 2.74 7.78 -15.68
CA VAL A 9 2.21 8.10 -14.34
C VAL A 9 0.76 7.63 -14.31
N THR A 10 0.52 6.53 -13.59
CA THR A 10 -0.83 5.97 -13.47
C THR A 10 -1.60 6.78 -12.43
N ARG A 11 -2.45 7.69 -12.91
CA ARG A 11 -3.47 8.33 -12.07
C ARG A 11 -4.57 7.32 -11.82
N HIS A 12 -4.56 6.73 -10.62
CA HIS A 12 -5.68 5.93 -10.15
C HIS A 12 -6.47 6.79 -9.15
N GLU A 13 -7.63 7.25 -9.56
CA GLU A 13 -8.61 7.79 -8.61
C GLU A 13 -9.23 6.58 -7.89
N PHE A 14 -9.37 6.67 -6.56
CA PHE A 14 -10.12 5.68 -5.77
C PHE A 14 -11.57 5.77 -6.25
N THR A 15 -11.98 4.86 -7.14
CA THR A 15 -13.41 4.79 -7.46
C THR A 15 -14.08 4.10 -6.29
N SER A 16 -15.15 4.68 -5.76
CA SER A 16 -15.91 4.16 -4.60
C SER A 16 -16.60 2.79 -4.85
N HIS A 17 -16.19 2.07 -5.89
CA HIS A 17 -16.80 0.85 -6.41
C HIS A 17 -15.89 -0.37 -6.34
N ASP A 18 -14.60 -0.21 -6.01
CA ASP A 18 -13.68 -1.34 -5.87
C ASP A 18 -13.87 -2.00 -4.50
N PRO A 19 -14.19 -3.30 -4.43
CA PRO A 19 -14.32 -4.00 -3.16
C PRO A 19 -13.05 -3.88 -2.30
N GLU A 20 -13.20 -3.28 -1.10
CA GLU A 20 -12.20 -3.34 -0.04
C GLU A 20 -12.04 -4.80 0.40
N LEU A 21 -10.82 -5.30 0.34
CA LEU A 21 -10.50 -6.68 0.74
C LEU A 21 -9.98 -6.73 2.17
N CYS A 22 -9.15 -5.77 2.54
CA CYS A 22 -8.68 -5.56 3.91
C CYS A 22 -8.07 -4.17 4.08
N LYS A 23 -7.86 -3.76 5.32
CA LYS A 23 -7.15 -2.53 5.67
C LYS A 23 -6.34 -2.69 6.94
N ALA A 24 -5.29 -1.89 7.06
CA ALA A 24 -4.45 -1.81 8.25
C ALA A 24 -4.41 -0.35 8.74
N GLU A 25 -4.62 -0.12 10.02
CA GLU A 25 -4.43 1.22 10.62
C GLU A 25 -2.93 1.51 10.71
N ILE A 26 -2.50 2.68 10.22
CA ILE A 26 -1.11 3.13 10.29
C ILE A 26 -0.94 4.03 11.53
N PRO A 27 -0.20 3.59 12.57
CA PRO A 27 -0.02 4.37 13.79
C PRO A 27 0.44 5.81 13.55
N PRO A 28 -0.07 6.81 14.30
CA PRO A 28 0.26 8.23 14.14
C PRO A 28 1.75 8.58 14.08
N HIS A 29 2.59 7.84 14.81
CA HIS A 29 4.03 8.09 14.89
C HIS A 29 4.82 7.54 13.67
N LEU A 30 4.22 6.67 12.85
CA LEU A 30 4.90 6.13 11.67
C LEU A 30 4.87 7.13 10.50
N PRO A 31 6.00 7.36 9.83
CA PRO A 31 6.06 8.25 8.66
C PRO A 31 5.36 7.61 7.45
N ARG A 32 4.19 8.14 7.05
CA ARG A 32 3.39 7.59 5.93
C ARG A 32 4.15 7.53 4.61
N ILE A 33 4.84 8.61 4.25
CA ILE A 33 5.59 8.70 2.99
C ILE A 33 6.67 7.61 2.92
N ASP A 34 7.44 7.43 4.00
CA ASP A 34 8.47 6.39 4.05
C ASP A 34 7.83 4.99 4.05
N PHE A 35 6.76 4.78 4.83
CA PHE A 35 6.01 3.53 4.83
C PHE A 35 5.57 3.12 3.42
N VAL A 36 4.89 3.99 2.68
CA VAL A 36 4.41 3.65 1.32
C VAL A 36 5.58 3.43 0.37
N LYS A 37 6.66 4.23 0.46
CA LYS A 37 7.88 4.03 -0.36
C LYS A 37 8.53 2.67 -0.09
N GLN A 38 8.64 2.25 1.17
CA GLN A 38 9.20 0.96 1.53
C GLN A 38 8.31 -0.18 1.07
N MET A 39 6.99 -0.05 1.25
CA MET A 39 6.01 -1.02 0.76
C MET A 39 6.06 -1.16 -0.77
N TYR A 40 6.22 -0.06 -1.53
CA TYR A 40 6.37 -0.10 -2.98
C TYR A 40 7.63 -0.87 -3.40
N ARG A 41 8.78 -0.55 -2.80
CA ARG A 41 10.04 -1.26 -3.07
C ARG A 41 9.94 -2.74 -2.79
N TRP A 42 9.31 -3.09 -1.67
CA TRP A 42 9.06 -4.47 -1.30
C TRP A 42 8.12 -5.17 -2.30
N ALA A 43 7.03 -4.52 -2.69
CA ALA A 43 6.09 -5.07 -3.67
C ALA A 43 6.75 -5.28 -5.04
N ALA A 44 7.59 -4.36 -5.51
CA ALA A 44 8.37 -4.55 -6.74
C ALA A 44 9.32 -5.75 -6.63
N SER A 45 9.96 -5.95 -5.48
CA SER A 45 10.80 -7.13 -5.24
C SER A 45 9.99 -8.43 -5.22
N GLU A 46 8.93 -8.51 -4.40
CA GLU A 46 8.15 -9.73 -4.18
C GLU A 46 7.29 -10.10 -5.40
N PHE A 47 6.59 -9.13 -5.97
CA PHE A 47 5.59 -9.37 -7.01
C PHE A 47 6.16 -9.21 -8.41
N GLU A 48 6.90 -8.13 -8.69
CA GLU A 48 7.42 -7.93 -10.05
C GLU A 48 8.57 -8.90 -10.36
N GLN A 49 9.55 -8.99 -9.47
CA GLN A 49 10.71 -9.88 -9.67
C GLN A 49 10.39 -11.34 -9.28
N GLY A 50 9.66 -11.54 -8.19
CA GLY A 50 9.27 -12.87 -7.68
C GLY A 50 7.99 -13.47 -8.27
N GLY A 51 7.19 -12.69 -9.01
CA GLY A 51 5.85 -13.03 -9.48
C GLY A 51 5.72 -14.43 -10.10
N VAL A 52 6.52 -14.71 -11.12
CA VAL A 52 6.45 -15.97 -11.87
C VAL A 52 6.85 -17.15 -10.97
N LYS A 53 7.87 -16.98 -10.14
CA LYS A 53 8.40 -18.03 -9.27
C LYS A 53 7.45 -18.37 -8.13
N SER A 54 6.89 -17.35 -7.47
CA SER A 54 6.13 -17.49 -6.24
C SER A 54 4.61 -17.63 -6.46
N TYR A 55 4.10 -17.12 -7.59
CA TYR A 55 2.66 -17.06 -7.87
C TYR A 55 2.28 -17.67 -9.22
N GLY A 56 3.26 -18.03 -10.05
CA GLY A 56 3.01 -18.56 -11.41
C GLY A 56 2.43 -17.53 -12.38
N LYS A 57 2.53 -16.23 -12.06
CA LYS A 57 1.97 -15.14 -12.86
C LYS A 57 3.02 -14.06 -13.09
N ARG A 58 3.07 -13.49 -14.30
CA ARG A 58 3.80 -12.25 -14.52
C ARG A 58 3.01 -11.11 -13.90
N MET A 59 3.70 -10.20 -13.22
CA MET A 59 3.09 -9.05 -12.55
C MET A 59 3.89 -7.79 -12.85
N VAL A 60 3.23 -6.64 -12.89
CA VAL A 60 3.88 -5.33 -12.98
C VAL A 60 3.45 -4.51 -11.77
N VAL A 61 4.39 -3.78 -11.17
CA VAL A 61 4.13 -2.98 -9.97
C VAL A 61 4.40 -1.50 -10.25
N ASP A 62 3.38 -0.67 -10.09
CA ASP A 62 3.44 0.77 -10.34
C ASP A 62 3.09 1.57 -9.09
N CYS A 63 3.59 2.81 -9.03
CA CYS A 63 3.20 3.78 -8.01
C CYS A 63 1.85 4.43 -8.37
N ILE A 64 1.03 4.69 -7.35
CA ILE A 64 -0.20 5.46 -7.49
C ILE A 64 0.05 6.89 -7.04
N ASN A 65 -0.29 7.86 -7.92
CA ASN A 65 -0.14 9.29 -7.66
C ASN A 65 1.31 9.68 -7.30
N GLU A 66 2.27 9.20 -8.10
CA GLU A 66 3.67 9.55 -7.94
C GLU A 66 3.87 11.07 -8.13
N GLY A 67 4.25 11.76 -7.05
CA GLY A 67 4.62 13.16 -7.05
C GLY A 67 6.04 13.38 -7.55
N GLU A 68 6.38 14.63 -7.86
CA GLU A 68 7.68 15.01 -8.47
C GLU A 68 8.91 14.61 -7.64
N ASN A 69 8.74 14.40 -6.32
CA ASN A 69 9.79 13.98 -5.39
C ASN A 69 9.88 12.44 -5.22
N GLY A 70 9.15 11.67 -6.02
CA GLY A 70 9.02 10.21 -5.88
C GLY A 70 8.16 9.80 -4.68
N ASP A 71 7.37 10.72 -4.12
CA ASP A 71 6.36 10.42 -3.12
C ASP A 71 5.18 9.72 -3.80
N THR A 72 4.64 8.67 -3.20
CA THR A 72 3.51 7.91 -3.76
C THR A 72 2.47 7.70 -2.66
N ASN A 73 1.19 7.65 -3.06
CA ASN A 73 0.10 7.37 -2.14
C ASN A 73 -0.23 5.87 -2.06
N GLY A 74 0.32 5.06 -2.97
CA GLY A 74 0.03 3.64 -3.00
C GLY A 74 0.75 2.87 -4.10
N ILE A 75 0.27 1.64 -4.28
CA ILE A 75 0.87 0.61 -5.12
C ILE A 75 -0.26 0.01 -5.95
N LEU A 76 -0.06 -0.07 -7.26
CA LEU A 76 -0.89 -0.84 -8.18
C LEU A 76 -0.10 -2.06 -8.64
N VAL A 77 -0.69 -3.24 -8.48
CA VAL A 77 -0.14 -4.49 -9.01
C VAL A 77 -1.05 -5.01 -10.11
N ARG A 78 -0.54 -5.11 -11.33
CA ARG A 78 -1.23 -5.67 -12.48
C ARG A 78 -0.78 -7.11 -12.69
N VAL A 79 -1.72 -8.05 -12.77
CA VAL A 79 -1.47 -9.49 -12.89
C VAL A 79 -1.82 -9.94 -14.29
N PHE A 80 -0.90 -10.64 -14.94
CA PHE A 80 -1.02 -11.06 -16.34
C PHE A 80 -1.05 -12.58 -16.48
N ASP A 81 -1.66 -13.02 -17.56
CA ASP A 81 -1.67 -14.42 -18.00
C ASP A 81 -1.48 -14.52 -19.51
N PHE A 82 -1.09 -15.69 -19.99
CA PHE A 82 -0.98 -15.94 -21.43
C PHE A 82 -2.23 -16.63 -21.95
N ARG A 83 -2.96 -15.97 -22.86
CA ARG A 83 -4.13 -16.51 -23.57
C ARG A 83 -3.92 -16.38 -25.06
N ASP A 84 -4.08 -17.49 -25.78
CA ASP A 84 -3.94 -17.54 -27.24
C ASP A 84 -2.63 -16.92 -27.75
N GLY A 85 -1.53 -17.16 -27.02
CA GLY A 85 -0.20 -16.64 -27.36
C GLY A 85 0.00 -15.15 -27.10
N LYS A 86 -0.95 -14.47 -26.42
CA LYS A 86 -0.86 -13.07 -26.03
C LYS A 86 -0.93 -12.92 -24.52
N GLU A 87 -0.15 -11.99 -24.00
CA GLU A 87 -0.25 -11.57 -22.61
C GLU A 87 -1.51 -10.71 -22.45
N VAL A 88 -2.33 -11.04 -21.46
CA VAL A 88 -3.55 -10.31 -21.11
C VAL A 88 -3.53 -10.01 -19.62
N GLU A 89 -3.94 -8.80 -19.26
CA GLU A 89 -4.17 -8.46 -17.86
C GLU A 89 -5.43 -9.20 -17.39
N ILE A 90 -5.31 -9.94 -16.29
CA ILE A 90 -6.37 -10.78 -15.74
C ILE A 90 -6.89 -10.29 -14.39
N ALA A 91 -6.12 -9.47 -13.67
CA ALA A 91 -6.54 -8.87 -12.41
C ALA A 91 -5.65 -7.68 -12.03
N GLN A 92 -6.17 -6.84 -11.13
CA GLN A 92 -5.43 -5.79 -10.46
C GLN A 92 -5.55 -5.92 -8.94
N LEU A 93 -4.53 -5.48 -8.22
CA LEU A 93 -4.57 -5.31 -6.77
C LEU A 93 -4.05 -3.91 -6.43
N ILE A 94 -4.80 -3.16 -5.64
CA ILE A 94 -4.46 -1.79 -5.25
C ILE A 94 -4.20 -1.79 -3.75
N ALA A 95 -3.12 -1.16 -3.31
CA ALA A 95 -2.80 -0.93 -1.91
C ALA A 95 -2.40 0.53 -1.69
N GLN A 96 -3.22 1.32 -1.01
CA GLN A 96 -3.00 2.77 -0.89
C GLN A 96 -3.48 3.36 0.43
N MET A 97 -2.93 4.51 0.81
CA MET A 97 -3.43 5.27 1.96
C MET A 97 -4.81 5.84 1.64
N ASP A 98 -5.70 5.80 2.63
CA ASP A 98 -6.99 6.49 2.57
C ASP A 98 -6.85 8.01 2.74
N ASP A 99 -7.97 8.71 2.61
CA ASP A 99 -8.08 10.17 2.77
C ASP A 99 -8.55 10.60 4.18
N GLU A 100 -8.71 9.65 5.11
CA GLU A 100 -9.14 9.94 6.48
C GLU A 100 -8.06 10.73 7.23
N LYS A 101 -8.48 11.78 7.94
CA LYS A 101 -7.61 12.61 8.77
C LYS A 101 -7.67 12.17 10.23
N VAL A 102 -6.52 11.90 10.83
CA VAL A 102 -6.42 11.55 12.24
C VAL A 102 -5.89 12.74 13.04
N GLN A 103 -6.60 13.12 14.10
CA GLN A 103 -6.10 14.11 15.04
C GLN A 103 -5.00 13.50 15.92
N VAL A 104 -3.89 14.21 16.08
CA VAL A 104 -2.74 13.78 16.87
C VAL A 104 -2.45 14.74 18.02
N TRP A 105 -1.92 14.19 19.11
CA TRP A 105 -1.61 14.91 20.34
C TRP A 105 -0.16 14.66 20.77
N ASP A 106 0.58 15.73 21.09
CA ASP A 106 1.96 15.64 21.57
C ASP A 106 2.05 15.15 23.01
N THR A 107 1.02 15.37 23.84
CA THR A 107 1.06 15.06 25.27
C THR A 107 -0.32 14.59 25.76
N ILE A 108 -0.29 13.52 26.56
CA ILE A 108 -1.44 12.95 27.26
C ILE A 108 -1.17 13.13 28.75
N VAL A 109 -1.93 14.03 29.41
CA VAL A 109 -1.76 14.37 30.83
C VAL A 109 -2.96 13.84 31.63
N PRO A 110 -2.77 13.12 32.74
CA PRO A 110 -3.86 12.79 33.64
C PRO A 110 -4.41 14.06 34.30
N THR A 111 -5.73 14.25 34.28
CA THR A 111 -6.35 15.37 34.98
C THR A 111 -6.48 15.04 36.46
N LYS A 112 -6.58 16.10 37.29
CA LYS A 112 -6.76 15.98 38.74
C LYS A 112 -8.08 15.29 39.14
N GLU A 113 -9.04 15.22 38.22
CA GLU A 113 -10.35 14.56 38.40
C GLU A 113 -10.36 13.11 37.89
N GLY A 114 -9.20 12.56 37.48
CA GLY A 114 -9.08 11.19 36.98
C GLY A 114 -9.41 11.03 35.49
N GLY A 115 -9.56 12.13 34.76
CA GLY A 115 -9.69 12.15 33.30
C GLY A 115 -8.35 12.20 32.58
N ILE A 116 -8.39 12.26 31.25
CA ILE A 116 -7.21 12.38 30.40
C ILE A 116 -7.36 13.66 29.56
N GLU A 117 -6.39 14.56 29.67
CA GLU A 117 -6.28 15.77 28.85
C GLU A 117 -5.26 15.52 27.74
N LYS A 118 -5.67 15.75 26.49
CA LYS A 118 -4.83 15.57 25.31
C LYS A 118 -4.52 16.94 24.72
N MET A 119 -3.24 17.28 24.62
CA MET A 119 -2.81 18.62 24.21
C MET A 119 -1.61 18.54 23.26
N ASN A 120 -1.57 19.46 22.30
CA ASN A 120 -0.39 19.73 21.49
C ASN A 120 0.43 20.86 22.12
N LYS A 121 1.76 20.80 22.00
CA LYS A 121 2.67 21.75 22.66
C LYS A 121 2.50 23.20 22.18
N ASP A 122 1.98 23.36 20.97
CA ASP A 122 1.66 24.64 20.33
C ASP A 122 0.20 25.07 20.53
N GLY A 123 -0.59 24.28 21.27
CA GLY A 123 -2.00 24.54 21.54
C GLY A 123 -2.92 24.43 20.31
N LYS A 124 -2.41 23.95 19.17
CA LYS A 124 -3.16 23.81 17.92
C LYS A 124 -3.53 22.37 17.67
N ASP A 125 -4.68 22.15 17.05
CA ASP A 125 -5.02 20.84 16.55
C ASP A 125 -4.10 20.45 15.39
N LYS A 126 -3.51 19.26 15.50
CA LYS A 126 -2.66 18.67 14.47
C LYS A 126 -3.41 17.49 13.88
N PHE A 127 -3.39 17.41 12.56
CA PHE A 127 -3.97 16.32 11.80
C PHE A 127 -2.91 15.70 10.90
N ILE A 128 -3.00 14.39 10.73
CA ILE A 128 -2.24 13.62 9.75
C ILE A 128 -3.23 13.04 8.74
N ASP A 129 -2.87 13.07 7.47
CA ASP A 129 -3.64 12.42 6.42
C ASP A 129 -3.25 10.94 6.34
N GLY A 130 -4.22 10.07 6.03
CA GLY A 130 -4.01 8.64 5.86
C GLY A 130 -4.02 7.89 7.20
N ARG A 131 -5.22 7.47 7.62
CA ARG A 131 -5.42 6.60 8.78
C ARG A 131 -5.17 5.14 8.44
N PHE A 132 -5.71 4.69 7.31
CA PHE A 132 -5.70 3.31 6.89
C PHE A 132 -4.91 3.14 5.61
N PHE A 133 -4.16 2.03 5.53
CA PHE A 133 -3.65 1.50 4.28
C PHE A 133 -4.61 0.41 3.79
N ILE A 134 -5.33 0.70 2.72
CA ILE A 134 -6.43 -0.10 2.19
C ILE A 134 -5.92 -0.94 1.04
N ILE A 135 -6.24 -2.23 1.07
CA ILE A 135 -6.03 -3.18 -0.02
C ILE A 135 -7.38 -3.46 -0.68
N SER A 136 -7.52 -3.10 -1.96
CA SER A 136 -8.72 -3.28 -2.76
C SER A 136 -8.42 -3.97 -4.08
N ARG A 137 -9.48 -4.45 -4.74
CA ARG A 137 -9.38 -5.11 -6.05
C ARG A 137 -10.49 -4.62 -6.99
N PRO A 138 -10.14 -3.99 -8.11
CA PRO A 138 -11.09 -3.68 -9.17
C PRO A 138 -11.76 -4.94 -9.75
N LEU A 139 -13.02 -4.79 -10.16
CA LEU A 139 -13.81 -5.82 -10.84
C LEU A 139 -14.13 -5.40 -12.28
N PRO A 140 -14.26 -6.35 -13.23
CA PRO A 140 -14.14 -7.81 -13.04
C PRO A 140 -12.68 -8.27 -12.95
N ALA A 141 -12.44 -9.29 -12.13
CA ALA A 141 -11.16 -10.00 -12.07
C ALA A 141 -11.37 -11.44 -12.52
N ASP A 142 -10.44 -11.97 -13.29
CA ASP A 142 -10.52 -13.34 -13.78
C ASP A 142 -10.31 -14.36 -12.64
N GLU A 143 -11.09 -15.44 -12.66
CA GLU A 143 -11.04 -16.45 -11.60
C GLU A 143 -9.68 -17.15 -11.48
N SER A 144 -8.93 -17.25 -12.59
CA SER A 144 -7.59 -17.81 -12.60
C SER A 144 -6.59 -17.01 -11.76
N ALA A 145 -6.87 -15.74 -11.46
CA ALA A 145 -6.06 -14.88 -10.60
C ALA A 145 -6.30 -15.14 -9.10
N ASN A 146 -7.42 -15.77 -8.72
CA ASN A 146 -7.88 -15.78 -7.32
C ASN A 146 -6.88 -16.40 -6.33
N SER A 147 -6.16 -17.45 -6.74
CA SER A 147 -5.12 -18.07 -5.90
C SER A 147 -3.95 -17.11 -5.66
N ALA A 148 -3.46 -16.48 -6.73
CA ALA A 148 -2.38 -15.50 -6.65
C ALA A 148 -2.79 -14.28 -5.80
N LEU A 149 -3.97 -13.71 -6.04
CA LEU A 149 -4.48 -12.56 -5.28
C LEU A 149 -4.58 -12.84 -3.79
N LYS A 150 -5.10 -14.00 -3.38
CA LYS A 150 -5.17 -14.40 -1.96
C LYS A 150 -3.77 -14.47 -1.33
N ALA A 151 -2.81 -15.06 -2.05
CA ALA A 151 -1.43 -15.15 -1.57
C ALA A 151 -0.75 -13.77 -1.48
N MET A 152 -0.98 -12.89 -2.46
CA MET A 152 -0.47 -11.52 -2.47
C MET A 152 -0.99 -10.70 -1.29
N ILE A 153 -2.31 -10.75 -1.03
CA ILE A 153 -2.92 -10.04 0.12
C ILE A 153 -2.30 -10.51 1.43
N LYS A 154 -2.13 -11.83 1.60
CA LYS A 154 -1.49 -12.39 2.79
C LYS A 154 -0.06 -11.88 2.95
N ARG A 155 0.72 -11.83 1.87
CA ARG A 155 2.11 -11.35 1.88
C ARG A 155 2.22 -9.85 2.17
N LEU A 156 1.33 -9.04 1.59
CA LEU A 156 1.24 -7.61 1.92
C LEU A 156 0.97 -7.39 3.40
N MET A 157 0.02 -8.12 3.99
CA MET A 157 -0.27 -8.00 5.43
C MET A 157 0.94 -8.40 6.30
N LEU A 158 1.70 -9.41 5.92
CA LEU A 158 2.94 -9.79 6.61
C LEU A 158 3.99 -8.69 6.51
N ALA A 159 4.18 -8.11 5.33
CA ALA A 159 5.11 -7.00 5.11
C ALA A 159 4.73 -5.74 5.92
N ILE A 160 3.44 -5.43 6.03
CA ILE A 160 2.95 -4.35 6.90
C ILE A 160 3.30 -4.63 8.37
N ASN A 161 3.06 -5.86 8.84
CA ASN A 161 3.39 -6.24 10.22
C ASN A 161 4.91 -6.22 10.49
N ALA A 162 5.72 -6.62 9.51
CA ALA A 162 7.18 -6.53 9.58
C ALA A 162 7.63 -5.07 9.69
N TYR A 163 7.04 -4.16 8.91
CA TYR A 163 7.32 -2.74 9.01
C TYR A 163 6.96 -2.17 10.38
N TYR A 164 5.81 -2.56 10.95
CA TYR A 164 5.44 -2.13 12.30
C TYR A 164 6.42 -2.59 13.37
N SER A 165 6.98 -3.78 13.21
CA SER A 165 7.86 -4.39 14.19
C SER A 165 9.30 -3.90 14.07
N PHE A 166 9.77 -3.66 12.84
CA PHE A 166 11.20 -3.47 12.54
C PHE A 166 11.52 -2.23 11.70
N GLY A 167 10.52 -1.44 11.32
CA GLY A 167 10.70 -0.27 10.45
C GLY A 167 11.05 -0.61 8.99
N SER A 168 10.92 -1.88 8.58
CA SER A 168 11.20 -2.33 7.21
C SER A 168 10.32 -3.54 6.86
N PRO A 169 9.68 -3.57 5.66
CA PRO A 169 8.91 -4.74 5.22
C PRO A 169 9.80 -5.92 4.82
N PHE A 170 11.12 -5.72 4.70
CA PHE A 170 12.11 -6.75 4.35
C PHE A 170 12.64 -7.52 5.58
N ALA A 171 12.18 -7.18 6.77
CA ALA A 171 12.73 -7.72 8.01
C ALA A 171 12.43 -9.22 8.25
N GLU A 172 11.53 -9.85 7.47
CA GLU A 172 11.33 -11.32 7.51
C GLU A 172 12.48 -12.10 6.86
N GLU A 173 13.45 -11.44 6.19
CA GLU A 173 14.59 -12.08 5.53
C GLU A 173 15.86 -12.23 6.41
N PHE A 174 15.77 -11.98 7.73
CA PHE A 174 16.90 -12.08 8.66
C PHE A 174 16.69 -13.11 9.78
#